data_AF-M8BT63-F1
#
_entry.id   AF-M8BT63-F1
#
_cell.length_a   1.000
_cell.length_b   1.000
_cell.length_c   1.000
_cell.angle_alpha   90.00
_cell.angle_beta   90.00
_cell.angle_gamma   90.00
#
_symmetry.space_group_name_H-M   'P 1'
#
loop_
_entity.id
_entity.type
_entity.pdbx_description
1 polymer ?
#
loop_
_entity_poly.entity_id
_entity_poly.type
_entity_poly.pdbx_seq_one_letter_code
_entity_poly.pdbx_strand_id
1 'polypeptide(L)'
;MAKNYYGEPARRLGLHYIPYKILPSESSLFRRYARDDPVLTDPVAVNAKGWQVTKKVYLDGQNVRLDMARFRRRLREAYDHWAAQRRRQQSQPL
;
A
#
# COMPACT_ATOMS: atom_id res chain seq x y z
N MET A 1 -2.44 -6.51 6.48
CA MET A 1 -1.17 -6.06 7.09
C MET A 1 -0.96 -4.55 6.96
N ALA A 2 -0.69 -3.98 5.78
CA ALA A 2 -0.26 -2.57 5.65
C ALA A 2 -1.20 -1.54 6.32
N LYS A 3 -2.52 -1.70 6.23
CA LYS A 3 -3.48 -0.81 6.92
C LYS A 3 -3.28 -0.81 8.44
N ASN A 4 -3.05 -1.97 9.07
CA ASN A 4 -2.93 -2.07 10.52
C ASN A 4 -1.59 -1.52 11.02
N TYR A 5 -0.50 -1.72 10.26
CA TYR A 5 0.83 -1.28 10.65
C TYR A 5 1.15 0.17 10.27
N TYR A 6 0.54 0.71 9.21
CA TYR A 6 0.84 2.05 8.73
C TYR A 6 -0.40 2.96 8.68
N GLY A 7 -1.55 2.42 8.26
CA GLY A 7 -2.77 3.20 8.10
C GLY A 7 -3.39 3.66 9.41
N GLU A 8 -3.61 2.74 10.35
CA GLU A 8 -4.19 3.08 11.66
C GLU A 8 -3.25 3.97 12.50
N PRO A 9 -1.93 3.71 12.56
CA PRO A 9 -1.00 4.66 13.19
C PRO A 9 -1.01 6.05 12.53
N ALA A 10 -0.99 6.14 11.20
CA ALA A 10 -1.07 7.44 10.51
C ALA A 10 -2.35 8.20 10.87
N ARG A 11 -3.51 7.52 10.89
CA ARG A 11 -4.78 8.12 11.31
C ARG A 11 -4.74 8.65 12.74
N ARG A 12 -4.17 7.88 13.68
CA ARG A 12 -4.02 8.32 15.09
C ARG A 12 -3.13 9.55 15.22
N LEU A 13 -2.19 9.75 14.30
CA LEU A 13 -1.34 10.94 14.23
C LEU A 13 -1.97 12.11 13.46
N GLY A 14 -3.25 12.01 13.07
CA GLY A 14 -3.93 13.03 12.28
C GLY A 14 -3.49 13.09 10.80
N LEU A 15 -2.73 12.10 10.34
CA LEU A 15 -2.30 12.01 8.95
C LEU A 15 -3.35 11.32 8.08
N HIS A 16 -3.47 11.76 6.83
CA HIS A 16 -4.34 11.14 5.85
C HIS A 16 -3.61 9.98 5.13
N TYR A 17 -3.98 8.74 5.45
CA TYR A 17 -3.39 7.55 4.84
C TYR A 17 -4.03 7.23 3.48
N ILE A 18 -3.22 7.28 2.42
CA ILE A 18 -3.62 6.94 1.04
C ILE A 18 -2.95 5.62 0.64
N PRO A 19 -3.67 4.48 0.69
CA PRO A 19 -3.10 3.18 0.33
C PRO A 19 -2.95 3.01 -1.18
N TYR A 20 -1.83 2.40 -1.59
CA TYR A 20 -1.67 1.84 -2.92
C TYR A 20 -1.70 0.31 -2.87
N LYS A 21 -2.80 -0.29 -3.37
CA LYS A 21 -2.91 -1.74 -3.51
C LYS A 21 -2.34 -2.15 -4.86
N ILE A 22 -1.23 -2.89 -4.84
CA ILE A 22 -0.63 -3.45 -6.05
C ILE A 22 -1.54 -4.51 -6.67
N LEU A 23 -1.43 -4.68 -7.98
CA LEU A 23 -1.95 -5.83 -8.70
C LEU A 23 -0.94 -6.98 -8.66
N PRO A 24 -1.39 -8.23 -8.87
CA PRO A 24 -0.47 -9.36 -9.03
C PRO A 24 0.59 -9.09 -10.11
N SER A 25 0.21 -8.51 -11.25
CA SER A 25 1.11 -8.21 -12.36
C SER A 25 2.24 -7.21 -12.04
N GLU A 26 2.05 -6.35 -11.03
CA GLU A 26 3.11 -5.44 -10.53
C GLU A 26 4.11 -6.18 -9.63
N SER A 27 3.78 -7.38 -9.17
CA SER A 27 4.62 -8.21 -8.31
C SER A 27 5.47 -9.18 -9.13
N SER A 28 6.75 -9.32 -8.77
CA SER A 28 7.60 -10.40 -9.28
C SER A 28 7.07 -11.80 -8.93
N LEU A 29 6.25 -11.94 -7.88
CA LEU A 29 5.64 -13.22 -7.49
C LEU A 29 4.72 -13.77 -8.58
N PHE A 30 4.09 -12.90 -9.39
CA PHE A 30 3.20 -13.31 -10.48
C PHE A 30 3.88 -14.17 -11.55
N ARG A 31 5.21 -14.08 -11.67
CA ARG A 31 6.00 -14.91 -12.60
C ARG A 31 6.60 -16.15 -11.93
N ARG A 32 6.61 -16.19 -10.60
CA ARG A 32 7.27 -17.26 -9.81
C ARG A 32 6.29 -18.33 -9.34
N TYR A 33 5.03 -17.96 -9.15
CA TYR A 33 3.99 -18.85 -8.64
C TYR A 33 2.94 -19.13 -9.70
N ALA A 34 2.28 -20.29 -9.58
CA ALA A 34 1.14 -20.63 -10.43
C ALA A 34 -0.01 -19.63 -10.18
N ARG A 35 -0.87 -19.42 -11.19
CA ARG A 35 -1.93 -18.40 -11.12
C ARG A 35 -2.96 -18.64 -10.02
N ASP A 36 -3.16 -19.90 -9.65
CA ASP A 36 -4.05 -20.39 -8.61
C ASP A 36 -3.36 -20.52 -7.24
N ASP A 37 -2.04 -20.32 -7.17
CA ASP A 37 -1.28 -20.43 -5.93
C ASP A 37 -1.77 -19.41 -4.89
N PRO A 38 -1.99 -19.82 -3.61
CA PRO A 38 -2.41 -18.92 -2.54
C PRO A 38 -1.52 -17.69 -2.34
N VAL A 39 -0.25 -17.73 -2.74
CA VAL A 39 0.61 -16.53 -2.72
C VAL A 39 0.06 -15.40 -3.59
N LEU A 40 -0.69 -15.73 -4.65
CA LEU A 40 -1.33 -14.76 -5.53
C LEU A 40 -2.83 -14.61 -5.25
N THR A 41 -3.52 -15.70 -4.87
CA THR A 41 -4.98 -15.73 -4.76
C THR A 41 -5.50 -15.52 -3.33
N ASP A 42 -4.76 -15.98 -2.32
CA ASP A 42 -5.13 -15.83 -0.91
C ASP A 42 -3.93 -15.47 -0.01
N PRO A 43 -3.48 -14.20 -0.05
CA PRO A 43 -2.42 -13.73 0.81
C PRO A 43 -2.76 -13.82 2.31
N VAL A 44 -4.04 -13.90 2.69
CA VAL A 44 -4.46 -14.01 4.09
C VAL A 44 -4.11 -15.40 4.62
N ALA A 45 -4.42 -16.45 3.86
CA ALA A 45 -4.01 -17.81 4.21
C ALA A 45 -2.50 -17.97 4.31
N VAL A 46 -1.72 -17.33 3.43
CA VAL A 46 -0.25 -17.34 3.53
C VAL A 46 0.23 -16.62 4.78
N ASN A 47 -0.38 -15.48 5.13
CA ASN A 47 -0.05 -14.75 6.35
C ASN A 47 -0.38 -15.54 7.62
N ALA A 48 -1.45 -16.35 7.60
CA ALA A 48 -1.85 -17.20 8.71
C ALA A 48 -0.82 -18.31 9.03
N LYS A 49 0.08 -18.64 8.10
CA LYS A 49 1.22 -19.56 8.33
C LYS A 49 2.32 -18.94 9.21
N GLY A 50 2.18 -17.67 9.59
CA GLY A 50 3.05 -16.99 10.54
C GLY A 50 3.99 -15.96 9.90
N TRP A 51 4.63 -15.18 10.77
CA TRP A 51 5.46 -14.03 10.38
C TRP A 51 6.66 -14.42 9.51
N GLN A 52 7.35 -15.51 9.83
CA GLN A 52 8.54 -15.93 9.08
C GLN A 52 8.21 -16.25 7.61
N VAL A 53 7.09 -16.94 7.37
CA VAL A 53 6.60 -17.23 6.01
C VAL A 53 6.22 -15.93 5.29
N THR A 54 5.44 -15.08 5.98
CA THR A 54 5.01 -13.77 5.45
C THR A 54 6.19 -12.93 4.99
N LYS A 55 7.19 -12.76 5.87
CA LYS A 55 8.39 -11.96 5.60
C LYS A 55 9.16 -12.51 4.40
N LYS A 56 9.42 -13.83 4.41
CA LYS A 56 10.16 -14.49 3.33
C LYS A 56 9.49 -14.30 1.96
N VAL A 57 8.16 -14.43 1.88
CA VAL A 57 7.43 -14.35 0.61
C VAL A 57 7.22 -12.91 0.15
N TYR A 58 6.64 -12.06 1.00
CA TYR A 58 6.12 -10.76 0.58
C TYR A 58 7.03 -9.57 0.88
N LEU A 59 7.99 -9.70 1.81
CA LEU A 59 8.89 -8.61 2.18
C LEU A 59 10.29 -8.80 1.58
N ASP A 60 10.86 -9.99 1.74
CA ASP A 60 12.20 -10.31 1.23
C ASP A 60 12.14 -10.83 -0.21
N GLY A 61 11.15 -11.67 -0.52
CA GLY A 61 11.04 -12.38 -1.79
C GLY A 61 10.36 -11.58 -2.91
N GLN A 62 9.71 -10.46 -2.60
CA GLN A 62 8.90 -9.71 -3.55
C GLN A 62 9.59 -8.42 -3.98
N ASN A 63 9.90 -8.33 -5.27
CA ASN A 63 10.09 -7.05 -5.95
C ASN A 63 8.78 -6.57 -6.56
N VAL A 64 8.50 -5.27 -6.44
CA VAL A 64 7.34 -4.59 -7.01
C VAL A 64 7.80 -3.63 -8.11
N ARG A 65 7.18 -3.72 -9.29
CA ARG A 65 7.29 -2.74 -10.38
C ARG A 65 5.97 -2.00 -10.49
N LEU A 66 5.96 -0.75 -10.05
CA LEU A 66 4.75 0.05 -10.00
C LEU A 66 4.22 0.35 -11.40
N ASP A 67 2.91 0.22 -11.55
CA ASP A 67 2.16 0.85 -12.63
C ASP A 67 2.13 2.36 -12.38
N MET A 68 2.99 3.09 -13.12
CA MET A 68 3.13 4.54 -12.97
C MET A 68 1.86 5.31 -13.30
N ALA A 69 0.99 4.79 -14.18
CA ALA A 69 -0.26 5.46 -14.53
C ALA A 69 -1.25 5.40 -13.36
N ARG A 70 -1.34 4.25 -12.67
CA ARG A 70 -2.16 4.08 -11.46
C ARG A 70 -1.54 4.79 -10.26
N PHE A 71 -0.23 4.67 -10.07
CA PHE A 71 0.48 5.28 -8.96
C PHE A 71 0.41 6.82 -9.01
N ARG A 72 0.52 7.43 -10.20
CA ARG A 72 0.38 8.88 -10.40
C ARG A 72 -0.96 9.42 -9.88
N ARG A 73 -2.04 8.65 -9.97
CA ARG A 73 -3.36 9.06 -9.45
C ARG A 73 -3.32 9.22 -7.93
N ARG A 74 -2.61 8.34 -7.22
CA ARG A 74 -2.42 8.43 -5.76
C ARG A 74 -1.52 9.60 -5.35
N LEU A 75 -0.46 9.87 -6.12
CA LEU A 75 0.38 11.04 -5.87
C LEU A 75 -0.41 12.35 -6.07
N ARG A 76 -1.27 12.41 -7.09
CA ARG A 76 -2.16 13.55 -7.29
C ARG A 76 -3.15 13.72 -6.15
N GLU A 77 -3.80 12.64 -5.71
CA GLU A 77 -4.70 12.65 -4.54
C GLU A 77 -3.99 13.18 -3.28
N ALA A 78 -2.75 12.73 -3.03
CA ALA A 78 -1.94 13.22 -1.92
C ALA A 78 -1.62 14.71 -2.04
N TYR A 79 -1.23 15.16 -3.24
CA TYR A 79 -0.93 16.56 -3.50
C TYR A 79 -2.17 17.46 -3.33
N ASP A 80 -3.31 17.04 -3.87
CA ASP A 80 -4.56 17.80 -3.77
C ASP A 80 -5.02 17.91 -2.31
N HIS A 81 -4.86 16.82 -1.53
CA HIS A 81 -5.11 16.84 -0.10
C HIS A 81 -4.22 17.86 0.64
N TRP A 82 -2.91 17.83 0.38
CA TRP A 82 -1.96 18.79 0.93
C TRP A 82 -2.30 20.23 0.54
N ALA A 83 -2.58 20.48 -0.75
CA ALA A 83 -2.91 21.81 -1.26
C ALA A 83 -4.21 22.35 -0.64
N ALA A 84 -5.19 21.49 -0.38
CA ALA A 84 -6.41 21.87 0.34
C ALA A 84 -6.14 22.18 1.82
N GLN A 85 -5.29 21.41 2.50
CA GLN A 85 -4.88 21.70 3.89
C GLN A 85 -4.14 23.04 3.99
N ARG A 86 -3.20 23.32 3.08
CA ARG A 86 -2.43 24.56 3.06
C ARG A 86 -3.32 25.79 2.86
N ARG A 87 -4.32 25.71 1.98
CA ARG A 87 -5.30 26.78 1.78
C ARG A 87 -6.10 27.07 3.05
N ARG A 88 -6.56 26.03 3.76
CA ARG A 88 -7.30 26.20 5.03
C ARG A 88 -6.46 26.91 6.09
N GLN A 89 -5.18 26.57 6.22
CA GLN A 89 -4.27 27.22 7.16
C GLN A 89 -4.04 28.70 6.85
N GLN A 90 -4.07 29.09 5.57
CA GLN A 90 -3.92 30.48 5.15
C GLN A 90 -5.19 31.33 5.29
N SER A 91 -6.36 30.70 5.46
CA SER A 91 -7.67 31.39 5.54
C SER A 91 -8.20 31.53 6.97
N GLN A 92 -7.45 31.08 7.99
CA GLN A 92 -7.81 31.26 9.39
C GLN A 92 -7.23 32.60 9.89
N PRO A 93 -8.06 33.60 10.28
CA PRO A 93 -7.54 34.80 10.94
C PRO A 93 -7.02 34.47 12.34
N LEU A 94 -6.05 35.28 12.80
CA LEU A 94 -5.47 35.23 14.15
C LEU A 94 -6.53 35.33 15.26
#